data_AF-Q0G2V6-F1
#
_entry.id   AF-Q0G2V6-F1
#
_cell.length_a   1.000
_cell.length_b   1.000
_cell.length_c   1.000
_cell.angle_alpha   90.00
_cell.angle_beta   90.00
_cell.angle_gamma   90.00
#
_symmetry.space_group_name_H-M   'P 1'
#
loop_
_entity.id
_entity.type
_entity.pdbx_description
1 polymer ?
#
loop_
_entity_poly.entity_id
_entity_poly.type
_entity_poly.pdbx_seq_one_letter_code
_entity_poly.pdbx_strand_id
1 'polypeptide(L)'
;MGSSIVNSGTIRETSGAGDAILFDYGEDDRLELQPGSIIEGFVRAGAGTDTLAFGGNSGTFNFDISSVDGNNRDDGEQYLDFENFEKVGAATTNLTGTNTEITDFAVNGGLLNVNGSMPNTAFAVNGGVLGGDGTVGSFVANSGGTIAPGNSIGTLNVAGNATFQSGSVYEVEIAADGTGDQVRADTATINGGTVDVVTLDPYTAYTDGQRYTIVSTANGRTGTFDSLQDDSAFLDYNLLYTSNDVILELIRALQFPDVARTFNQRQTANALMQLDQTPGSASNGLYNALLLLDAPTARDAFDQLSGEPHASMKTALIQDSRFVRDAAQIGSTEPSA
;
A
#
# COMPACT_ATOMS: atom_id res chain seq x y z
N MET A 1 18.33 33.23 -2.74
CA MET A 1 17.53 32.09 -3.27
C MET A 1 18.56 31.03 -3.53
N GLY A 2 18.55 29.94 -2.77
CA GLY A 2 19.48 28.85 -3.01
C GLY A 2 19.25 28.17 -4.35
N SER A 3 20.23 27.38 -4.74
CA SER A 3 20.26 26.56 -5.93
C SER A 3 19.46 25.28 -5.74
N SER A 4 18.93 24.75 -6.83
CA SER A 4 18.28 23.44 -6.82
C SER A 4 18.75 22.57 -7.97
N ILE A 5 19.11 21.34 -7.65
CA ILE A 5 19.52 20.31 -8.59
C ILE A 5 18.52 19.16 -8.50
N VAL A 6 17.99 18.73 -9.65
CA VAL A 6 17.22 17.50 -9.78
C VAL A 6 18.01 16.56 -10.66
N ASN A 7 18.40 15.41 -10.13
CA ASN A 7 19.18 14.42 -10.84
C ASN A 7 18.36 13.15 -11.10
N SER A 8 18.55 12.57 -12.28
CA SER A 8 18.03 11.25 -12.66
C SER A 8 19.05 10.45 -13.50
N GLY A 9 20.32 10.86 -13.45
CA GLY A 9 21.43 10.27 -14.21
C GLY A 9 22.74 10.34 -13.44
N THR A 10 23.86 10.26 -14.15
CA THR A 10 25.19 10.27 -13.52
C THR A 10 25.78 11.67 -13.44
N ILE A 11 26.16 12.10 -12.23
CA ILE A 11 27.02 13.26 -12.00
C ILE A 11 28.33 12.72 -11.40
N ARG A 12 29.45 13.02 -12.05
CA ARG A 12 30.75 12.41 -11.73
C ARG A 12 31.85 13.45 -11.66
N GLU A 13 32.63 13.35 -10.59
CA GLU A 13 33.93 13.96 -10.43
C GLU A 13 35.00 13.10 -11.14
N THR A 14 35.91 13.71 -11.90
CA THR A 14 36.81 12.97 -12.83
C THR A 14 38.29 13.00 -12.44
N SER A 15 38.66 13.75 -11.40
CA SER A 15 40.03 13.93 -10.92
C SER A 15 40.40 13.02 -9.74
N GLY A 16 39.43 12.36 -9.09
CA GLY A 16 39.64 11.17 -8.25
C GLY A 16 39.49 11.37 -6.74
N ALA A 17 39.02 12.53 -6.26
CA ALA A 17 38.73 12.78 -4.84
C ALA A 17 37.95 14.10 -4.56
N GLY A 18 37.33 14.70 -5.57
CA GLY A 18 36.65 15.99 -5.41
C GLY A 18 35.15 15.89 -5.13
N ASP A 19 34.54 17.06 -5.00
CA ASP A 19 33.10 17.20 -4.93
C ASP A 19 32.51 17.04 -6.35
N ALA A 20 31.61 16.08 -6.53
CA ALA A 20 30.78 15.97 -7.73
C ALA A 20 29.73 17.08 -7.77
N ILE A 21 29.26 17.50 -6.59
CA ILE A 21 28.37 18.64 -6.40
C ILE A 21 28.90 19.43 -5.21
N LEU A 22 29.17 20.71 -5.43
CA LEU A 22 29.45 21.69 -4.40
C LEU A 22 28.44 22.81 -4.57
N PHE A 23 27.57 22.97 -3.58
CA PHE A 23 26.65 24.09 -3.49
C PHE A 23 27.36 25.36 -2.99
N ASP A 24 26.65 26.50 -2.97
CA ASP A 24 27.26 27.76 -2.56
C ASP A 24 27.33 27.88 -1.02
N TYR A 25 27.94 28.96 -0.53
CA TYR A 25 28.06 29.18 0.92
C TYR A 25 27.06 30.26 1.35
N GLY A 26 25.92 29.85 1.90
CA GLY A 26 25.08 30.71 2.74
C GLY A 26 23.59 30.83 2.36
N GLU A 27 23.09 30.09 1.38
CA GLU A 27 21.67 30.03 1.02
C GLU A 27 21.12 28.60 1.22
N ASP A 28 19.79 28.45 1.30
CA ASP A 28 19.17 27.13 1.46
C ASP A 28 19.06 26.42 0.10
N ASP A 29 19.89 25.40 -0.10
CA ASP A 29 20.03 24.61 -1.31
C ASP A 29 19.20 23.31 -1.28
N ARG A 30 18.94 22.74 -2.46
CA ARG A 30 18.17 21.49 -2.57
C ARG A 30 18.71 20.55 -3.65
N LEU A 31 19.06 19.33 -3.24
CA LEU A 31 19.36 18.22 -4.14
C LEU A 31 18.23 17.20 -4.12
N GLU A 32 17.61 16.95 -5.27
CA GLU A 32 16.66 15.86 -5.46
C GLU A 32 17.26 14.72 -6.26
N LEU A 33 17.27 13.54 -5.66
CA LEU A 33 17.68 12.29 -6.29
C LEU A 33 16.44 11.52 -6.76
N GLN A 34 16.37 11.26 -8.07
CA GLN A 34 15.32 10.46 -8.69
C GLN A 34 15.86 9.10 -9.17
N PRO A 35 15.00 8.11 -9.47
CA PRO A 35 15.43 6.84 -10.07
C PRO A 35 16.37 7.05 -11.27
N GLY A 36 17.52 6.36 -11.24
CA GLY A 36 18.61 6.53 -12.22
C GLY A 36 19.75 7.43 -11.76
N SER A 37 19.59 8.16 -10.64
CA SER A 37 20.65 8.97 -10.05
C SER A 37 21.86 8.13 -9.65
N ILE A 38 23.04 8.58 -10.06
CA ILE A 38 24.33 8.08 -9.59
C ILE A 38 25.20 9.30 -9.34
N ILE A 39 25.71 9.46 -8.12
CA ILE A 39 26.72 10.47 -7.80
C ILE A 39 28.05 9.76 -7.58
N GLU A 40 29.07 10.18 -8.30
CA GLU A 40 30.43 9.66 -8.17
C GLU A 40 31.37 10.79 -7.73
N GLY A 41 31.62 10.87 -6.43
CA GLY A 41 32.29 12.00 -5.75
C GLY A 41 31.45 12.49 -4.57
N PHE A 42 31.96 13.47 -3.83
CA PHE A 42 31.25 14.04 -2.69
C PHE A 42 30.14 15.01 -3.12
N VAL A 43 29.12 15.15 -2.28
CA VAL A 43 28.12 16.20 -2.34
C VAL A 43 28.26 17.04 -1.09
N ARG A 44 28.50 18.34 -1.25
CA ARG A 44 28.58 19.30 -0.15
C ARG A 44 27.52 20.36 -0.34
N ALA A 45 26.56 20.38 0.57
CA ALA A 45 25.51 21.40 0.62
C ALA A 45 26.04 22.72 1.22
N GLY A 46 26.98 22.66 2.15
CA GLY A 46 27.69 23.84 2.65
C GLY A 46 26.98 24.50 3.83
N ALA A 47 26.76 25.81 3.76
CA ALA A 47 26.17 26.56 4.85
C ALA A 47 24.76 27.00 4.47
N GLY A 48 23.78 26.67 5.29
CA GLY A 48 22.38 26.93 4.99
C GLY A 48 21.49 26.03 5.84
N THR A 49 20.23 25.90 5.44
CA THR A 49 19.38 24.78 5.83
C THR A 49 19.01 24.00 4.57
N ASP A 50 19.84 23.02 4.26
CA ASP A 50 19.87 22.38 2.96
C ASP A 50 19.03 21.11 2.93
N THR A 51 18.48 20.79 1.76
CA THR A 51 17.53 19.69 1.61
C THR A 51 18.06 18.59 0.70
N LEU A 52 18.13 17.37 1.24
CA LEU A 52 18.27 16.14 0.46
C LEU A 52 16.89 15.51 0.25
N ALA A 53 16.42 15.56 -0.99
CA ALA A 53 15.12 15.04 -1.38
C ALA A 53 15.23 13.77 -2.21
N PHE A 54 14.28 12.85 -2.02
CA PHE A 54 14.10 11.66 -2.85
C PHE A 54 12.81 11.83 -3.65
N GLY A 55 12.90 11.81 -4.98
CA GLY A 55 11.83 12.24 -5.86
C GLY A 55 11.58 11.36 -7.07
N GLY A 56 10.98 11.97 -8.10
CA GLY A 56 10.64 11.31 -9.37
C GLY A 56 9.19 10.86 -9.49
N ASN A 57 8.76 10.60 -10.73
CA ASN A 57 7.36 10.28 -11.05
C ASN A 57 7.05 8.78 -11.08
N SER A 58 8.06 7.94 -11.29
CA SER A 58 7.88 6.49 -11.42
C SER A 58 9.20 5.76 -11.23
N GLY A 59 9.13 4.47 -10.94
CA GLY A 59 10.30 3.61 -10.75
C GLY A 59 10.75 3.53 -9.30
N THR A 60 11.84 2.81 -9.08
CA THR A 60 12.40 2.53 -7.75
C THR A 60 13.82 3.06 -7.65
N PHE A 61 14.13 3.77 -6.58
CA PHE A 61 15.46 4.22 -6.23
C PHE A 61 15.93 3.55 -4.95
N ASN A 62 17.10 2.91 -4.98
CA ASN A 62 17.71 2.32 -3.79
C ASN A 62 18.82 3.26 -3.32
N PHE A 63 18.82 3.60 -2.03
CA PHE A 63 19.76 4.53 -1.46
C PHE A 63 20.29 4.02 -0.11
N ASP A 64 21.61 4.04 0.05
CA ASP A 64 22.26 3.70 1.32
C ASP A 64 22.33 4.93 2.21
N ILE A 65 21.48 4.99 3.23
CA ILE A 65 21.37 6.14 4.13
C ILE A 65 22.60 6.29 5.06
N SER A 66 23.45 5.26 5.15
CA SER A 66 24.73 5.38 5.86
C SER A 66 25.74 6.27 5.14
N SER A 67 25.46 6.63 3.88
CA SER A 67 26.30 7.54 3.08
C SER A 67 26.04 9.03 3.34
N VAL A 68 25.13 9.36 4.26
CA VAL A 68 24.75 10.73 4.61
C VAL A 68 25.29 11.09 5.99
N ASP A 69 26.05 12.17 6.07
CA ASP A 69 26.42 12.81 7.33
C ASP A 69 25.22 13.62 7.85
N GLY A 70 24.70 13.24 9.02
CA GLY A 70 23.63 13.99 9.69
C GLY A 70 24.13 14.82 10.87
N ASN A 71 25.44 14.84 11.13
CA ASN A 71 26.06 15.44 12.31
C ASN A 71 27.06 16.58 11.98
N ASN A 72 27.34 16.80 10.68
CA ASN A 72 28.28 17.79 10.13
C ASN A 72 29.70 17.65 10.73
N ARG A 73 30.26 16.44 10.66
CA ARG A 73 31.62 16.14 11.15
C ARG A 73 32.58 15.68 10.06
N ASP A 74 32.14 15.57 8.80
CA ASP A 74 33.00 15.14 7.69
C ASP A 74 33.69 13.80 7.99
N ASP A 75 32.94 12.80 8.50
CA ASP A 75 33.47 11.50 8.93
C ASP A 75 33.76 10.54 7.74
N GLY A 76 33.54 11.00 6.50
CA GLY A 76 33.87 10.31 5.25
C GLY A 76 32.64 9.90 4.42
N GLU A 77 31.46 10.32 4.84
CA GLU A 77 30.18 10.15 4.13
C GLU A 77 30.18 10.88 2.78
N GLN A 78 29.33 10.41 1.87
CA GLN A 78 29.25 10.96 0.52
C GLN A 78 28.46 12.28 0.48
N TYR A 79 27.37 12.35 1.23
CA TYR A 79 26.45 13.49 1.26
C TYR A 79 26.63 14.22 2.59
N LEU A 80 27.06 15.47 2.51
CA LEU A 80 27.52 16.26 3.64
C LEU A 80 26.71 17.56 3.72
N ASP A 81 26.52 18.05 4.94
CA ASP A 81 25.87 19.34 5.25
C ASP A 81 24.37 19.43 4.86
N PHE A 82 23.59 18.36 5.03
CA PHE A 82 22.14 18.41 4.82
C PHE A 82 21.37 18.37 6.14
N GLU A 83 20.47 19.32 6.36
CA GLU A 83 19.64 19.39 7.57
C GLU A 83 18.23 18.85 7.37
N ASN A 84 17.70 18.97 6.14
CA ASN A 84 16.34 18.56 5.81
C ASN A 84 16.34 17.33 4.91
N PHE A 85 15.48 16.36 5.25
CA PHE A 85 15.30 15.15 4.48
C PHE A 85 13.84 14.96 4.10
N GLU A 86 13.57 14.74 2.82
CA GLU A 86 12.21 14.55 2.36
C GLU A 86 12.05 13.49 1.27
N LYS A 87 10.91 12.81 1.30
CA LYS A 87 10.41 11.99 0.20
C LYS A 87 9.28 12.75 -0.50
N VAL A 88 9.45 13.00 -1.78
CA VAL A 88 8.48 13.67 -2.67
C VAL A 88 8.24 12.84 -3.93
N GLY A 89 7.34 13.32 -4.80
CA GLY A 89 7.04 12.63 -6.06
C GLY A 89 6.35 11.28 -5.87
N ALA A 90 6.06 10.60 -6.97
CA ALA A 90 5.31 9.34 -6.98
C ALA A 90 6.19 8.08 -7.05
N ALA A 91 7.50 8.22 -7.29
CA ALA A 91 8.42 7.09 -7.31
C ALA A 91 8.58 6.42 -5.93
N THR A 92 9.08 5.19 -5.92
CA THR A 92 9.44 4.44 -4.71
C THR A 92 10.90 4.70 -4.37
N THR A 93 11.18 4.90 -3.08
CA THR A 93 12.55 4.97 -2.54
C THR A 93 12.72 3.91 -1.47
N ASN A 94 13.74 3.06 -1.61
CA ASN A 94 14.16 2.11 -0.60
C ASN A 94 15.41 2.63 0.09
N LEU A 95 15.30 2.93 1.39
CA LEU A 95 16.43 3.26 2.23
C LEU A 95 16.99 1.98 2.85
N THR A 96 18.28 1.74 2.62
CA THR A 96 19.07 0.66 3.24
C THR A 96 20.18 1.25 4.10
N GLY A 97 20.91 0.43 4.85
CA GLY A 97 22.01 0.90 5.69
C GLY A 97 21.53 1.38 7.06
N THR A 98 22.41 2.04 7.81
CA THR A 98 22.10 2.57 9.15
C THR A 98 22.52 4.02 9.25
N ASN A 99 21.64 4.87 9.76
CA ASN A 99 21.95 6.26 10.08
C ASN A 99 21.35 6.61 11.45
N THR A 100 22.16 7.14 12.36
CA THR A 100 21.73 7.51 13.72
C THR A 100 21.75 9.02 13.95
N GLU A 101 21.96 9.79 12.90
CA GLU A 101 22.30 11.22 12.96
C GLU A 101 21.16 12.07 12.41
N ILE A 102 20.50 11.60 11.36
CA ILE A 102 19.28 12.20 10.84
C ILE A 102 18.20 12.13 11.93
N THR A 103 17.66 13.29 12.29
CA THR A 103 16.67 13.42 13.38
C THR A 103 15.25 13.57 12.87
N ASP A 104 15.05 14.21 11.72
CA ASP A 104 13.72 14.46 11.14
C ASP A 104 13.68 14.09 9.65
N PHE A 105 12.54 13.54 9.20
CA PHE A 105 12.32 13.17 7.80
C PHE A 105 10.85 13.37 7.40
N ALA A 106 10.59 14.13 6.35
CA ALA A 106 9.23 14.35 5.85
C ALA A 106 8.87 13.38 4.71
N VAL A 107 7.71 12.70 4.80
CA VAL A 107 7.18 11.82 3.76
C VAL A 107 5.97 12.49 3.12
N ASN A 108 6.22 13.24 2.04
CA ASN A 108 5.26 14.13 1.40
C ASN A 108 4.59 13.52 0.16
N GLY A 109 5.15 12.44 -0.42
CA GLY A 109 4.54 11.73 -1.54
C GLY A 109 5.24 10.43 -1.92
N GLY A 110 4.52 9.56 -2.63
CA GLY A 110 5.05 8.26 -3.08
C GLY A 110 5.39 7.32 -1.92
N LEU A 111 6.12 6.24 -2.20
CA LEU A 111 6.48 5.23 -1.20
C LEU A 111 7.93 5.40 -0.73
N LEU A 112 8.12 5.55 0.58
CA LEU A 112 9.41 5.43 1.25
C LEU A 112 9.46 4.15 2.07
N ASN A 113 10.24 3.17 1.61
CA ASN A 113 10.52 1.96 2.39
C ASN A 113 11.78 2.15 3.21
N VAL A 114 11.67 2.08 4.53
CA VAL A 114 12.84 1.99 5.41
C VAL A 114 13.14 0.52 5.65
N ASN A 115 14.08 -0.03 4.89
CA ASN A 115 14.57 -1.42 5.03
C ASN A 115 15.87 -1.50 5.84
N GLY A 116 16.44 -0.33 6.18
CA GLY A 116 17.60 -0.15 7.03
C GLY A 116 17.24 0.16 8.50
N SER A 117 18.11 0.91 9.17
CA SER A 117 17.91 1.32 10.57
C SER A 117 18.16 2.82 10.75
N MET A 118 17.12 3.53 11.19
CA MET A 118 17.10 4.97 11.47
C MET A 118 16.44 5.24 12.83
N PRO A 119 16.98 4.69 13.94
CA PRO A 119 16.28 4.62 15.22
C PRO A 119 16.13 5.97 15.94
N ASN A 120 16.83 7.01 15.46
CA ASN A 120 16.75 8.36 16.01
C ASN A 120 15.89 9.31 15.16
N THR A 121 15.39 8.84 14.01
CA THR A 121 14.67 9.68 13.05
C THR A 121 13.17 9.68 13.33
N ALA A 122 12.60 10.86 13.43
CA ALA A 122 11.16 11.11 13.47
C ALA A 122 10.62 11.33 12.06
N PHE A 123 9.69 10.48 11.63
CA PHE A 123 9.05 10.57 10.33
C PHE A 123 7.71 11.32 10.41
N ALA A 124 7.59 12.44 9.70
CA ALA A 124 6.32 13.13 9.50
C ALA A 124 5.69 12.65 8.18
N VAL A 125 4.66 11.80 8.25
CA VAL A 125 4.04 11.19 7.07
C VAL A 125 2.79 11.99 6.71
N ASN A 126 2.87 12.79 5.65
CA ASN A 126 1.89 13.83 5.31
C ASN A 126 0.99 13.44 4.14
N GLY A 127 1.59 13.02 3.03
CA GLY A 127 0.89 12.71 1.78
C GLY A 127 1.52 11.56 0.99
N GLY A 128 2.55 10.94 1.57
CA GLY A 128 3.15 9.72 1.05
C GLY A 128 2.90 8.53 1.97
N VAL A 129 3.59 7.45 1.65
CA VAL A 129 3.51 6.17 2.34
C VAL A 129 4.85 5.88 3.01
N LEU A 130 4.85 5.60 4.31
CA LEU A 130 6.00 5.04 5.01
C LEU A 130 5.81 3.52 5.14
N GLY A 131 6.73 2.77 4.56
CA GLY A 131 6.75 1.31 4.62
C GLY A 131 8.12 0.74 4.93
N GLY A 132 8.34 -0.51 4.53
CA GLY A 132 9.56 -1.26 4.82
C GLY A 132 9.49 -2.03 6.14
N ASP A 133 10.47 -2.93 6.32
CA ASP A 133 10.58 -3.88 7.45
C ASP A 133 11.74 -3.54 8.41
N GLY A 134 12.32 -2.35 8.26
CA GLY A 134 13.46 -1.87 9.03
C GLY A 134 13.08 -1.27 10.39
N THR A 135 13.95 -0.37 10.86
CA THR A 135 13.75 0.38 12.12
C THR A 135 13.70 1.88 11.85
N VAL A 136 12.70 2.55 12.42
CA VAL A 136 12.57 4.01 12.48
C VAL A 136 12.58 4.48 13.94
N GLY A 137 12.80 5.76 14.19
CA GLY A 137 12.73 6.33 15.53
C GLY A 137 11.29 6.50 16.00
N SER A 138 10.62 7.53 15.52
CA SER A 138 9.19 7.72 15.73
C SER A 138 8.50 8.03 14.41
N PHE A 139 7.18 7.93 14.37
CA PHE A 139 6.43 8.50 13.25
C PHE A 139 5.15 9.19 13.71
N VAL A 140 4.73 10.17 12.92
CA VAL A 140 3.39 10.76 12.96
C VAL A 140 2.77 10.63 11.59
N ALA A 141 1.77 9.77 11.47
CA ALA A 141 0.91 9.68 10.30
C ALA A 141 -0.14 10.78 10.38
N ASN A 142 0.05 11.85 9.62
CA ASN A 142 -0.88 12.96 9.53
C ASN A 142 -2.04 12.64 8.57
N SER A 143 -3.02 13.52 8.49
CA SER A 143 -4.11 13.38 7.53
C SER A 143 -3.57 13.32 6.11
N GLY A 144 -3.93 12.27 5.37
CA GLY A 144 -3.40 11.98 4.03
C GLY A 144 -2.13 11.13 3.99
N GLY A 145 -1.50 10.87 5.14
CA GLY A 145 -0.35 9.98 5.26
C GLY A 145 -0.77 8.52 5.46
N THR A 146 0.02 7.60 4.89
CA THR A 146 -0.20 6.15 5.02
C THR A 146 0.99 5.46 5.67
N ILE A 147 0.72 4.54 6.59
CA ILE A 147 1.71 3.59 7.10
C ILE A 147 1.39 2.22 6.48
N ALA A 148 2.37 1.59 5.83
CA ALA A 148 2.23 0.29 5.15
C ALA A 148 3.49 -0.55 5.41
N PRO A 149 3.58 -1.23 6.57
CA PRO A 149 4.76 -2.00 6.96
C PRO A 149 5.16 -3.05 5.92
N GLY A 150 6.46 -3.35 5.86
CA GLY A 150 6.98 -4.45 5.06
C GLY A 150 7.24 -4.13 3.58
N ASN A 151 7.47 -5.20 2.82
CA ASN A 151 7.65 -5.22 1.36
C ASN A 151 6.77 -6.37 0.82
N SER A 152 5.46 -6.29 1.04
CA SER A 152 4.58 -7.40 1.44
C SER A 152 4.58 -7.60 2.96
N ILE A 153 4.00 -8.70 3.46
CA ILE A 153 3.85 -8.96 4.91
C ILE A 153 5.18 -8.78 5.66
N GLY A 154 5.20 -7.84 6.60
CA GLY A 154 6.39 -7.49 7.36
C GLY A 154 6.12 -6.73 8.66
N THR A 155 7.19 -6.37 9.34
CA THR A 155 7.11 -5.63 10.61
C THR A 155 7.94 -4.38 10.54
N LEU A 156 7.30 -3.21 10.68
CA LEU A 156 7.99 -1.95 10.87
C LEU A 156 8.29 -1.76 12.35
N ASN A 157 9.58 -1.63 12.68
CA ASN A 157 10.05 -1.45 14.06
C ASN A 157 10.17 0.04 14.36
N VAL A 158 9.55 0.50 15.44
CA VAL A 158 9.56 1.91 15.87
C VAL A 158 10.24 1.96 17.23
N ALA A 159 11.44 2.55 17.29
CA ALA A 159 12.24 2.65 18.52
C ALA A 159 11.62 3.60 19.56
N GLY A 160 10.63 4.40 19.17
CA GLY A 160 9.88 5.34 19.99
C GLY A 160 8.38 5.24 19.77
N ASN A 161 7.70 6.39 19.71
CA ASN A 161 6.24 6.46 19.63
C ASN A 161 5.73 6.38 18.17
N ALA A 162 4.69 5.57 17.97
CA ALA A 162 3.89 5.54 16.75
C ALA A 162 2.62 6.38 16.93
N THR A 163 2.42 7.41 16.11
CA THR A 163 1.22 8.26 16.19
C THR A 163 0.40 8.20 14.90
N PHE A 164 -0.88 7.88 15.03
CA PHE A 164 -1.87 7.94 13.95
C PHE A 164 -2.83 9.08 14.23
N GLN A 165 -2.88 10.06 13.32
CA GLN A 165 -3.82 11.17 13.40
C GLN A 165 -5.13 10.84 12.66
N SER A 166 -6.19 11.57 12.98
CA SER A 166 -7.43 11.44 12.20
C SER A 166 -7.18 11.77 10.73
N GLY A 167 -7.76 10.96 9.85
CA GLY A 167 -7.55 11.04 8.41
C GLY A 167 -6.24 10.43 7.89
N SER A 168 -5.42 9.78 8.73
CA SER A 168 -4.34 8.89 8.26
C SER A 168 -4.87 7.51 7.88
N VAL A 169 -4.10 6.76 7.10
CA VAL A 169 -4.37 5.36 6.76
C VAL A 169 -3.30 4.45 7.36
N TYR A 170 -3.72 3.34 7.94
CA TYR A 170 -2.85 2.23 8.29
C TYR A 170 -3.20 1.03 7.40
N GLU A 171 -2.42 0.81 6.35
CA GLU A 171 -2.58 -0.33 5.44
C GLU A 171 -1.93 -1.57 6.06
N VAL A 172 -2.66 -2.68 6.06
CA VAL A 172 -2.25 -3.94 6.68
C VAL A 172 -2.49 -5.08 5.70
N GLU A 173 -1.40 -5.70 5.26
CA GLU A 173 -1.45 -6.94 4.50
C GLU A 173 -1.63 -8.14 5.43
N ILE A 174 -2.55 -9.06 5.11
CA ILE A 174 -2.79 -10.29 5.86
C ILE A 174 -2.86 -11.54 4.96
N ALA A 175 -2.32 -12.63 5.49
CA ALA A 175 -2.35 -13.95 4.89
C ALA A 175 -3.28 -14.88 5.68
N ALA A 176 -3.82 -15.88 5.00
CA ALA A 176 -4.72 -16.86 5.60
C ALA A 176 -4.00 -17.85 6.53
N ASP A 177 -2.67 -17.90 6.49
CA ASP A 177 -1.84 -18.66 7.44
C ASP A 177 -1.73 -17.99 8.83
N GLY A 178 -2.34 -16.81 9.00
CA GLY A 178 -2.33 -16.05 10.24
C GLY A 178 -1.18 -15.05 10.37
N THR A 179 -0.32 -14.95 9.35
CA THR A 179 0.68 -13.89 9.27
C THR A 179 0.06 -12.60 8.71
N GLY A 180 0.60 -11.47 9.12
CA GLY A 180 0.15 -10.17 8.65
C GLY A 180 1.08 -9.06 9.11
N ASP A 181 0.87 -7.88 8.56
CA ASP A 181 1.67 -6.71 8.88
C ASP A 181 1.56 -6.30 10.34
N GLN A 182 2.66 -5.73 10.83
CA GLN A 182 2.72 -5.22 12.18
C GLN A 182 3.54 -3.93 12.29
N VAL A 183 3.01 -2.97 13.03
CA VAL A 183 3.80 -1.91 13.65
C VAL A 183 4.17 -2.34 15.08
N ARG A 184 5.47 -2.42 15.36
CA ARG A 184 5.99 -2.72 16.69
C ARG A 184 6.68 -1.49 17.26
N ALA A 185 6.08 -0.87 18.28
CA ALA A 185 6.53 0.42 18.81
C ALA A 185 6.82 0.39 20.32
N ASP A 186 7.45 1.44 20.82
CA ASP A 186 7.56 1.64 22.26
C ASP A 186 6.19 1.99 22.85
N THR A 187 5.56 3.03 22.31
CA THR A 187 4.19 3.45 22.63
C THR A 187 3.43 3.72 21.33
N ALA A 188 2.09 3.69 21.41
CA ALA A 188 1.25 4.11 20.29
C ALA A 188 0.15 5.08 20.74
N THR A 189 -0.04 6.15 19.98
CA THR A 189 -1.11 7.13 20.16
C THR A 189 -1.99 7.12 18.93
N ILE A 190 -3.24 6.67 19.08
CA ILE A 190 -4.20 6.53 17.98
C ILE A 190 -5.31 7.56 18.17
N ASN A 191 -5.17 8.72 17.53
CA ASN A 191 -6.14 9.81 17.62
C ASN A 191 -7.30 9.68 16.61
N GLY A 192 -7.29 8.64 15.78
CA GLY A 192 -8.26 8.37 14.73
C GLY A 192 -7.61 7.66 13.55
N GLY A 193 -8.18 7.83 12.36
CA GLY A 193 -7.67 7.25 11.11
C GLY A 193 -8.37 5.95 10.73
N THR A 194 -8.02 5.41 9.56
CA THR A 194 -8.63 4.20 9.01
C THR A 194 -7.61 3.07 8.94
N VAL A 195 -7.98 1.87 9.41
CA VAL A 195 -7.26 0.64 9.06
C VAL A 195 -7.78 0.14 7.72
N ASP A 196 -6.88 -0.06 6.76
CA ASP A 196 -7.18 -0.58 5.43
C ASP A 196 -6.58 -1.99 5.29
N VAL A 197 -7.43 -3.00 5.09
CA VAL A 197 -7.00 -4.41 5.10
C VAL A 197 -6.81 -4.90 3.67
N VAL A 198 -5.60 -5.36 3.37
CA VAL A 198 -5.23 -5.97 2.09
C VAL A 198 -5.01 -7.48 2.31
N THR A 199 -5.77 -8.31 1.61
CA THR A 199 -5.66 -9.77 1.71
C THR A 199 -4.80 -10.34 0.59
N LEU A 200 -3.80 -11.15 0.92
CA LEU A 200 -2.80 -11.61 -0.07
C LEU A 200 -2.97 -13.06 -0.56
N ASP A 201 -3.77 -13.89 0.09
CA ASP A 201 -3.84 -15.33 -0.22
C ASP A 201 -5.09 -15.73 -1.01
N PRO A 202 -4.98 -15.92 -2.34
CA PRO A 202 -6.07 -16.47 -3.14
C PRO A 202 -6.09 -18.01 -3.13
N TYR A 203 -5.32 -18.71 -2.28
CA TYR A 203 -5.21 -20.17 -2.31
C TYR A 203 -5.37 -20.88 -0.96
N THR A 204 -5.51 -20.12 0.12
CA THR A 204 -5.65 -20.64 1.49
C THR A 204 -6.89 -20.03 2.12
N ALA A 205 -7.69 -20.84 2.81
CA ALA A 205 -8.96 -20.41 3.35
C ALA A 205 -8.75 -19.57 4.62
N TYR A 206 -9.36 -18.39 4.66
CA TYR A 206 -9.46 -17.58 5.86
C TYR A 206 -10.47 -18.21 6.85
N THR A 207 -10.13 -18.20 8.14
CA THR A 207 -10.90 -18.86 9.19
C THR A 207 -11.57 -17.83 10.11
N ASP A 208 -12.86 -18.02 10.39
CA ASP A 208 -13.58 -17.19 11.37
C ASP A 208 -12.86 -17.22 12.74
N GLY A 209 -12.70 -16.05 13.34
CA GLY A 209 -11.97 -15.84 14.59
C GLY A 209 -10.45 -15.79 14.45
N GLN A 210 -9.90 -15.84 13.22
CA GLN A 210 -8.48 -15.60 12.99
C GLN A 210 -8.11 -14.20 13.44
N ARG A 211 -6.97 -14.08 14.13
CA ARG A 211 -6.50 -12.83 14.73
C ARG A 211 -5.12 -12.47 14.22
N TYR A 212 -4.93 -11.19 13.95
CA TYR A 212 -3.67 -10.57 13.53
C TYR A 212 -3.36 -9.42 14.47
N THR A 213 -2.23 -9.46 15.17
CA THR A 213 -1.79 -8.33 15.99
C THR A 213 -1.12 -7.31 15.08
N ILE A 214 -1.85 -6.25 14.71
CA ILE A 214 -1.40 -5.27 13.72
C ILE A 214 -0.62 -4.12 14.38
N VAL A 215 -0.92 -3.78 15.63
CA VAL A 215 -0.07 -2.87 16.42
C VAL A 215 0.28 -3.58 17.70
N SER A 216 1.57 -3.58 18.06
CA SER A 216 2.03 -4.03 19.37
C SER A 216 2.98 -3.02 20.00
N THR A 217 2.81 -2.77 21.30
CA THR A 217 3.58 -1.77 22.04
C THR A 217 4.20 -2.34 23.31
N ALA A 218 5.41 -1.89 23.64
CA ALA A 218 6.09 -2.26 24.88
C ALA A 218 5.49 -1.55 26.11
N ASN A 219 5.20 -0.26 25.97
CA ASN A 219 4.82 0.66 27.04
C ASN A 219 3.39 1.20 26.90
N GLY A 220 2.59 0.59 26.03
CA GLY A 220 1.14 0.79 25.96
C GLY A 220 0.66 1.63 24.79
N ARG A 221 -0.65 1.57 24.57
CA ARG A 221 -1.37 2.29 23.52
C ARG A 221 -2.53 3.08 24.09
N THR A 222 -2.80 4.24 23.50
CA THR A 222 -3.96 5.09 23.80
C THR A 222 -4.80 5.35 22.56
N GLY A 223 -6.11 5.59 22.76
CA GLY A 223 -7.07 5.89 21.69
C GLY A 223 -7.40 4.70 20.78
N THR A 224 -8.13 4.93 19.69
CA THR A 224 -8.63 3.91 18.75
C THR A 224 -8.69 4.48 17.33
N PHE A 225 -8.70 3.62 16.31
CA PHE A 225 -8.96 4.04 14.93
C PHE A 225 -10.44 4.44 14.77
N ASP A 226 -10.72 5.35 13.83
CA ASP A 226 -12.07 5.84 13.54
C ASP A 226 -12.88 4.79 12.76
N SER A 227 -12.22 4.09 11.85
CA SER A 227 -12.84 3.11 10.95
C SER A 227 -11.88 2.00 10.55
N LEU A 228 -12.49 0.94 10.01
CA LEU A 228 -11.84 -0.13 9.30
C LEU A 228 -12.51 -0.25 7.92
N GLN A 229 -11.71 -0.50 6.90
CA GLN A 229 -12.19 -0.82 5.56
C GLN A 229 -11.40 -2.00 4.98
N ASP A 230 -12.01 -2.67 4.02
CA ASP A 230 -11.41 -3.71 3.20
C ASP A 230 -12.16 -3.77 1.86
N ASP A 231 -11.53 -4.36 0.84
CA ASP A 231 -12.13 -4.48 -0.49
C ASP A 231 -13.10 -5.67 -0.63
N SER A 232 -13.12 -6.60 0.34
CA SER A 232 -13.91 -7.82 0.24
C SER A 232 -15.37 -7.57 0.63
N ALA A 233 -16.29 -7.99 -0.24
CA ALA A 233 -17.70 -8.09 0.16
C ALA A 233 -18.03 -9.38 0.92
N PHE A 234 -17.01 -10.18 1.23
CA PHE A 234 -17.16 -11.49 1.84
C PHE A 234 -16.39 -11.66 3.13
N LEU A 235 -15.48 -10.76 3.48
CA LEU A 235 -14.77 -10.80 4.75
C LEU A 235 -15.24 -9.62 5.59
N ASP A 236 -15.41 -9.84 6.88
CA ASP A 236 -15.85 -8.82 7.82
C ASP A 236 -14.94 -8.86 9.03
N TYR A 237 -14.37 -7.71 9.40
CA TYR A 237 -13.34 -7.60 10.41
C TYR A 237 -13.76 -6.70 11.57
N ASN A 238 -13.24 -7.00 12.76
CA ASN A 238 -13.29 -6.09 13.90
C ASN A 238 -11.88 -5.67 14.30
N LEU A 239 -11.82 -4.51 14.96
CA LEU A 239 -10.64 -4.13 15.74
C LEU A 239 -10.91 -4.38 17.22
N LEU A 240 -10.09 -5.26 17.80
CA LEU A 240 -10.01 -5.50 19.22
C LEU A 240 -8.84 -4.72 19.81
N TYR A 241 -9.04 -4.24 21.03
CA TYR A 241 -8.15 -3.28 21.66
C TYR A 241 -7.76 -3.75 23.06
N THR A 242 -6.45 -3.97 23.29
CA THR A 242 -5.89 -4.21 24.62
C THR A 242 -5.18 -2.94 25.13
N SER A 243 -4.54 -3.01 26.30
CA SER A 243 -3.69 -1.92 26.79
C SER A 243 -2.46 -1.66 25.91
N ASN A 244 -2.02 -2.66 25.13
CA ASN A 244 -0.78 -2.61 24.37
C ASN A 244 -0.98 -2.81 22.87
N ASP A 245 -2.02 -3.52 22.48
CA ASP A 245 -2.15 -4.06 21.14
C ASP A 245 -3.43 -3.57 20.45
N VAL A 246 -3.36 -3.51 19.13
CA VAL A 246 -4.52 -3.51 18.23
C VAL A 246 -4.51 -4.84 17.52
N ILE A 247 -5.63 -5.56 17.61
CA ILE A 247 -5.80 -6.89 17.02
C ILE A 247 -6.91 -6.80 16.00
N LEU A 248 -6.60 -7.11 14.75
CA LEU A 248 -7.57 -7.35 13.69
C LEU A 248 -8.13 -8.76 13.86
N GLU A 249 -9.44 -8.90 14.00
CA GLU A 249 -10.12 -10.19 14.09
C GLU A 249 -11.05 -10.36 12.89
N LEU A 250 -10.88 -11.43 12.12
CA LEU A 250 -11.83 -11.81 11.09
C LEU A 250 -13.08 -12.39 11.79
N ILE A 251 -14.20 -11.68 11.73
CA ILE A 251 -15.44 -12.04 12.43
C ILE A 251 -16.26 -13.01 11.60
N ARG A 252 -16.36 -12.77 10.29
CA ARG A 252 -17.31 -13.49 9.44
C ARG A 252 -16.89 -13.51 7.99
N ALA A 253 -16.99 -14.69 7.39
CA ALA A 253 -17.14 -14.82 5.94
C ALA A 253 -18.63 -14.69 5.51
N LEU A 254 -19.02 -13.66 4.73
CA LEU A 254 -20.32 -13.66 4.05
C LEU A 254 -20.36 -14.73 2.97
N GLN A 255 -21.56 -15.21 2.69
CA GLN A 255 -21.79 -16.27 1.72
C GLN A 255 -21.91 -15.68 0.31
N PHE A 256 -21.26 -16.28 -0.71
CA PHE A 256 -21.33 -15.79 -2.11
C PHE A 256 -22.76 -15.45 -2.60
N PRO A 257 -23.81 -16.24 -2.29
CA PRO A 257 -25.19 -15.93 -2.67
C PRO A 257 -25.76 -14.64 -2.05
N ASP A 258 -25.17 -14.12 -0.97
CA ASP A 258 -25.67 -12.92 -0.26
C ASP A 258 -25.51 -11.65 -1.11
N VAL A 259 -24.47 -11.58 -1.95
CA VAL A 259 -24.23 -10.42 -2.82
C VAL A 259 -24.90 -10.52 -4.21
N ALA A 260 -25.46 -11.69 -4.53
CA ALA A 260 -26.12 -11.98 -5.81
C ALA A 260 -27.48 -11.28 -5.94
N ARG A 261 -27.74 -10.67 -7.09
CA ARG A 261 -28.97 -9.91 -7.37
C ARG A 261 -29.93 -10.65 -8.30
N THR A 262 -29.43 -11.44 -9.25
CA THR A 262 -30.27 -12.19 -10.20
C THR A 262 -30.44 -13.66 -9.79
N PHE A 263 -31.40 -14.35 -10.40
CA PHE A 263 -31.59 -15.79 -10.18
C PHE A 263 -30.34 -16.58 -10.59
N ASN A 264 -29.78 -16.30 -11.76
CA ASN A 264 -28.61 -17.00 -12.29
C ASN A 264 -27.34 -16.71 -11.48
N GLN A 265 -27.09 -15.44 -11.10
CA GLN A 265 -26.01 -15.11 -10.17
C GLN A 265 -26.12 -15.93 -8.88
N ARG A 266 -27.33 -16.03 -8.33
CA ARG A 266 -27.57 -16.80 -7.11
C ARG A 266 -27.34 -18.30 -7.32
N GLN A 267 -27.75 -18.89 -8.45
CA GLN A 267 -27.47 -20.31 -8.74
C GLN A 267 -25.97 -20.57 -8.90
N THR A 268 -25.26 -19.71 -9.63
CA THR A 268 -23.81 -19.81 -9.81
C THR A 268 -23.06 -19.63 -8.50
N ALA A 269 -23.40 -18.61 -7.70
CA ALA A 269 -22.82 -18.37 -6.39
C ALA A 269 -23.02 -19.56 -5.42
N ASN A 270 -24.20 -20.20 -5.46
CA ASN A 270 -24.45 -21.41 -4.67
C ASN A 270 -23.56 -22.59 -5.11
N ALA A 271 -23.34 -22.76 -6.42
CA ALA A 271 -22.44 -23.79 -6.92
C ALA A 271 -20.96 -23.50 -6.56
N LEU A 272 -20.54 -22.24 -6.66
CA LEU A 272 -19.19 -21.80 -6.32
C LEU A 272 -18.87 -21.98 -4.83
N MET A 273 -19.86 -21.83 -3.95
CA MET A 273 -19.69 -22.11 -2.53
C MET A 273 -19.40 -23.58 -2.22
N GLN A 274 -19.84 -24.50 -3.08
CA GLN A 274 -19.67 -25.94 -2.91
C GLN A 274 -18.34 -26.46 -3.49
N LEU A 275 -17.49 -25.57 -3.97
CA LEU A 275 -16.16 -25.93 -4.47
C LEU A 275 -15.34 -26.63 -3.38
N ASP A 276 -14.50 -27.55 -3.81
CA ASP A 276 -13.54 -28.21 -2.94
C ASP A 276 -12.53 -27.20 -2.38
N GLN A 277 -12.57 -26.97 -1.07
CA GLN A 277 -11.70 -26.05 -0.34
C GLN A 277 -10.45 -26.73 0.22
N THR A 278 -10.12 -27.94 -0.23
CA THR A 278 -8.87 -28.62 0.15
C THR A 278 -7.67 -27.72 -0.20
N PRO A 279 -6.78 -27.39 0.76
CA PRO A 279 -5.63 -26.55 0.50
C PRO A 279 -4.79 -27.04 -0.68
N GLY A 280 -4.45 -26.14 -1.60
CA GLY A 280 -3.70 -26.43 -2.82
C GLY A 280 -4.53 -26.98 -4.00
N SER A 281 -5.85 -27.17 -3.86
CA SER A 281 -6.71 -27.53 -5.00
C SER A 281 -6.97 -26.31 -5.91
N ALA A 282 -7.17 -26.55 -7.22
CA ALA A 282 -7.53 -25.47 -8.15
C ALA A 282 -8.88 -24.83 -7.80
N SER A 283 -9.81 -25.62 -7.26
CA SER A 283 -11.12 -25.18 -6.80
C SER A 283 -11.02 -24.25 -5.59
N ASN A 284 -10.09 -24.51 -4.67
CA ASN A 284 -9.81 -23.64 -3.52
C ASN A 284 -9.22 -22.31 -4.00
N GLY A 285 -8.40 -22.34 -5.05
CA GLY A 285 -7.90 -21.13 -5.70
C GLY A 285 -8.99 -20.23 -6.24
N LEU A 286 -9.96 -20.82 -6.95
CA LEU A 286 -11.11 -20.07 -7.47
C LEU A 286 -12.02 -19.54 -6.34
N TYR A 287 -12.24 -20.35 -5.30
CA TYR A 287 -13.04 -19.95 -4.14
C TYR A 287 -12.42 -18.73 -3.45
N ASN A 288 -11.15 -18.79 -3.08
CA ASN A 288 -10.50 -17.68 -2.38
C ASN A 288 -10.32 -16.45 -3.27
N ALA A 289 -10.06 -16.60 -4.58
CA ALA A 289 -10.05 -15.45 -5.49
C ALA A 289 -11.38 -14.69 -5.52
N LEU A 290 -12.52 -15.39 -5.41
CA LEU A 290 -13.84 -14.76 -5.29
C LEU A 290 -14.06 -14.13 -3.91
N LEU A 291 -13.52 -14.75 -2.86
CA LEU A 291 -13.62 -14.27 -1.49
C LEU A 291 -12.98 -12.90 -1.28
N LEU A 292 -12.02 -12.51 -2.11
CA LEU A 292 -11.34 -11.20 -2.00
C LEU A 292 -12.00 -10.10 -2.84
N LEU A 293 -13.10 -10.39 -3.56
CA LEU A 293 -13.74 -9.43 -4.46
C LEU A 293 -14.74 -8.54 -3.74
N ASP A 294 -14.85 -7.31 -4.24
CA ASP A 294 -15.97 -6.44 -3.95
C ASP A 294 -17.28 -7.00 -4.53
N ALA A 295 -18.41 -6.50 -4.04
CA ALA A 295 -19.71 -7.04 -4.43
C ALA A 295 -20.03 -6.85 -5.93
N PRO A 296 -19.71 -5.70 -6.59
CA PRO A 296 -19.84 -5.54 -8.02
C PRO A 296 -19.04 -6.57 -8.84
N THR A 297 -17.74 -6.71 -8.56
CA THR A 297 -16.83 -7.58 -9.29
C THR A 297 -17.18 -9.04 -9.08
N ALA A 298 -17.60 -9.43 -7.87
CA ALA A 298 -18.10 -10.76 -7.60
C ALA A 298 -19.36 -11.11 -8.43
N ARG A 299 -20.29 -10.15 -8.59
CA ARG A 299 -21.47 -10.36 -9.44
C ARG A 299 -21.11 -10.52 -10.91
N ASP A 300 -20.18 -9.72 -11.42
CA ASP A 300 -19.68 -9.86 -12.79
C ASP A 300 -19.00 -11.22 -13.00
N ALA A 301 -18.26 -11.72 -12.01
CA ALA A 301 -17.69 -13.05 -12.02
C ALA A 301 -18.78 -14.14 -12.03
N PHE A 302 -19.84 -14.00 -11.25
CA PHE A 302 -20.97 -14.94 -11.27
C PHE A 302 -21.67 -14.96 -12.63
N ASP A 303 -21.83 -13.81 -13.30
CA ASP A 303 -22.45 -13.72 -14.63
C ASP A 303 -21.59 -14.41 -15.69
N GLN A 304 -20.27 -14.19 -15.67
CA GLN A 304 -19.33 -14.86 -16.56
C GLN A 304 -19.37 -16.38 -16.38
N LEU A 305 -19.38 -16.86 -15.13
CA LEU A 305 -19.39 -18.28 -14.79
C LEU A 305 -20.75 -18.95 -15.02
N SER A 306 -21.86 -18.18 -14.97
CA SER A 306 -23.20 -18.69 -15.30
C SER A 306 -23.39 -19.00 -16.79
N GLY A 307 -22.49 -18.53 -17.65
CA GLY A 307 -22.60 -18.66 -19.10
C GLY A 307 -23.61 -17.69 -19.74
N GLU A 308 -24.06 -16.66 -19.01
CA GLU A 308 -24.99 -15.64 -19.50
C GLU A 308 -24.55 -14.85 -20.74
N PRO A 309 -23.25 -14.66 -21.06
CA PRO A 309 -22.89 -14.06 -22.35
C PRO A 309 -23.45 -14.86 -23.55
N HIS A 310 -23.58 -16.18 -23.42
CA HIS A 310 -24.11 -17.04 -24.48
C HIS A 310 -25.63 -17.18 -24.48
N ALA A 311 -26.28 -17.08 -23.31
CA ALA A 311 -27.73 -17.18 -23.17
C ALA A 311 -28.46 -15.88 -23.52
N SER A 312 -27.88 -14.72 -23.21
CA SER A 312 -28.43 -13.40 -23.57
C SER A 312 -28.37 -13.17 -25.09
N MET A 313 -27.29 -13.58 -25.78
CA MET A 313 -27.24 -13.62 -27.25
C MET A 313 -28.31 -14.55 -27.85
N LYS A 314 -28.55 -15.73 -27.25
CA LYS A 314 -29.64 -16.61 -27.67
C LYS A 314 -31.01 -16.00 -27.42
N THR A 315 -31.20 -15.23 -26.35
CA THR A 315 -32.47 -14.58 -26.04
C THR A 315 -32.73 -13.39 -26.98
N ALA A 316 -31.71 -12.63 -27.35
CA ALA A 316 -31.78 -11.61 -28.39
C ALA A 316 -32.13 -12.23 -29.76
N LEU A 317 -31.51 -13.35 -30.13
CA LEU A 317 -31.85 -14.12 -31.35
C LEU A 317 -33.27 -14.72 -31.30
N ILE A 318 -33.75 -15.14 -30.12
CA ILE A 318 -35.12 -15.65 -29.93
C ILE A 318 -36.16 -14.51 -29.93
N GLN A 319 -35.80 -13.31 -29.45
CA GLN A 319 -36.67 -12.12 -29.57
C GLN A 319 -36.75 -11.63 -31.01
N ASP A 320 -35.67 -11.69 -31.80
CA ASP A 320 -35.70 -11.42 -33.25
C ASP A 320 -36.54 -12.43 -34.05
N SER A 321 -36.64 -13.67 -33.54
CA SER A 321 -37.46 -14.73 -34.17
C SER A 321 -38.97 -14.45 -34.10
N ARG A 322 -39.43 -13.56 -33.20
CA ARG A 322 -40.86 -13.20 -33.10
C ARG A 322 -41.28 -12.22 -34.20
N PHE A 323 -40.40 -11.30 -34.62
CA PHE A 323 -40.68 -10.37 -35.72
C PHE A 323 -40.83 -11.08 -37.08
N VAL A 324 -40.14 -12.20 -37.30
CA VAL A 324 -40.25 -12.98 -38.55
C VAL A 324 -41.57 -13.80 -38.60
N ARG A 325 -42.13 -14.21 -37.45
CA ARG A 325 -43.42 -14.93 -37.42
C ARG A 325 -44.62 -14.01 -37.64
N ASP A 326 -44.60 -12.80 -37.10
CA ASP A 326 -45.70 -11.84 -37.32
C ASP A 326 -45.74 -11.33 -38.78
N ALA A 327 -44.59 -11.26 -39.46
CA ALA A 327 -44.53 -10.96 -40.89
C ALA A 327 -45.07 -12.10 -41.79
N ALA A 328 -44.97 -13.36 -41.34
CA ALA A 328 -45.48 -14.52 -42.10
C ALA A 328 -46.98 -14.76 -41.91
N GLN A 329 -47.58 -14.28 -40.82
CA GLN A 329 -49.01 -14.50 -40.52
C GLN A 329 -49.92 -13.42 -41.11
N ILE A 330 -49.38 -12.28 -41.55
CA ILE A 330 -50.13 -11.21 -42.26
C ILE A 330 -50.17 -11.44 -43.79
N GLY A 331 -49.31 -12.30 -44.34
CA GLY A 331 -49.18 -12.54 -45.79
C GLY A 331 -50.12 -13.58 -46.42
N SER A 332 -51.01 -14.23 -45.66
CA SER A 332 -51.86 -15.33 -46.18
C SER A 332 -53.38 -15.03 -46.23
N THR A 333 -53.78 -13.76 -46.15
CA THR A 333 -55.17 -13.37 -46.44
C THR A 333 -55.27 -12.70 -47.81
N GLU A 334 -55.28 -13.50 -48.88
CA GLU A 334 -55.85 -13.05 -50.16
C GLU A 334 -57.38 -13.03 -50.07
N PRO A 335 -58.05 -11.92 -50.44
CA PRO A 335 -59.47 -11.95 -50.77
C PRO A 335 -59.64 -12.25 -52.25
N SER A 336 -60.36 -13.33 -52.54
CA SER A 336 -60.92 -13.64 -53.84
C SER A 336 -62.07 -12.69 -54.20
N ALA A 337 -61.92 -11.98 -55.32
CA ALA A 337 -62.92 -11.72 -56.37
C ALA A 337 -62.45 -10.55 -57.27
#